data_AF-A0A7C3KRU6-F1
#
_entry.id   AF-A0A7C3KRU6-F1
#
_cell.length_a   1.000
_cell.length_b   1.000
_cell.length_c   1.000
_cell.angle_alpha   90.00
_cell.angle_beta   90.00
_cell.angle_gamma   90.00
#
_symmetry.space_group_name_H-M   'P 1'
#
loop_
_entity.id
_entity.type
_entity.pdbx_description
1 polymer ?
#
loop_
_entity_poly.entity_id
_entity_poly.type
_entity_poly.pdbx_seq_one_letter_code
_entity_poly.pdbx_strand_id
1 'polypeptide(L)'
;MHLSDFILHETPGSYQYLADHSHLQLVAFCDAFKGNGKAMAWLLRTKNREWAATLKLALDEDYDARDWLLANEFSAFVYLAECIERFIRMYNTHDDIAPI
;
A
#
# COMPACT_ATOMS: atom_id res chain seq x y z
N MET A 1 13.15 -3.15 12.53
CA MET A 1 13.14 -2.57 11.18
C MET A 1 11.68 -2.41 10.80
N HIS A 2 11.16 -1.18 10.77
CA HIS A 2 9.72 -0.92 10.63
C HIS A 2 9.33 -0.72 9.17
N LEU A 3 8.12 -1.16 8.79
CA LEU A 3 7.55 -0.98 7.45
C LEU A 3 7.48 0.51 7.02
N SER A 4 7.42 1.43 7.99
CA SER A 4 7.44 2.87 7.78
C SER A 4 8.72 3.36 7.10
N ASP A 5 9.87 2.79 7.45
CA ASP A 5 11.16 3.17 6.87
C ASP A 5 11.23 2.79 5.38
N PHE A 6 10.50 1.73 4.98
CA PHE A 6 10.46 1.21 3.62
C PHE A 6 9.62 2.08 2.67
N ILE A 7 8.51 2.62 3.17
CA ILE A 7 7.61 3.47 2.38
C ILE A 7 8.21 4.87 2.18
N LEU A 8 8.95 5.37 3.19
CA LEU A 8 9.37 6.79 3.23
C LEU A 8 10.82 7.02 2.80
N HIS A 9 11.71 6.05 2.99
CA HIS A 9 13.12 6.20 2.66
C HIS A 9 13.50 5.18 1.59
N GLU A 10 13.42 5.59 0.32
CA GLU A 10 13.96 4.87 -0.85
C GLU A 10 15.49 4.69 -0.71
N THR A 11 15.91 3.80 0.17
CA THR A 11 17.28 3.34 0.22
C THR A 11 17.42 2.27 -0.88
N PRO A 12 18.30 2.45 -1.88
CA PRO A 12 18.46 1.47 -2.97
C PRO A 12 18.72 0.04 -2.48
N GLY A 13 19.31 -0.11 -1.30
CA GLY A 13 19.56 -1.41 -0.66
C GLY A 13 18.31 -2.11 -0.11
N SER A 14 17.24 -1.40 0.26
CA SER A 14 16.05 -2.02 0.85
C SER A 14 15.12 -2.63 -0.20
N TYR A 15 14.91 -1.95 -1.34
CA TYR A 15 14.19 -2.49 -2.49
C TYR A 15 14.86 -3.75 -3.05
N GLN A 16 16.19 -3.70 -3.20
CA GLN A 16 16.98 -4.84 -3.64
C GLN A 16 16.88 -6.00 -2.63
N TYR A 17 16.89 -5.70 -1.32
CA TYR A 17 16.69 -6.71 -0.29
C TYR A 17 15.33 -7.40 -0.38
N LEU A 18 14.21 -6.69 -0.58
CA LEU A 18 12.90 -7.34 -0.74
C LEU A 18 12.80 -8.16 -2.04
N ALA A 19 13.39 -7.68 -3.12
CA ALA A 19 13.45 -8.41 -4.39
C ALA A 19 14.28 -9.70 -4.27
N ASP A 20 15.44 -9.62 -3.62
CA ASP A 20 16.37 -10.74 -3.45
C ASP A 20 15.85 -11.78 -2.43
N HIS A 21 14.97 -11.38 -1.50
CA HIS A 21 14.40 -12.25 -0.45
C HIS A 21 12.96 -12.71 -0.73
N SER A 22 12.53 -12.71 -2.00
CA SER A 22 11.24 -13.28 -2.46
C SER A 22 9.96 -12.58 -1.94
N HIS A 23 10.03 -11.32 -1.52
CA HIS A 23 8.86 -10.54 -1.08
C HIS A 23 8.28 -9.69 -2.22
N LEU A 24 8.07 -10.31 -3.39
CA LEU A 24 7.59 -9.64 -4.61
C LEU A 24 6.25 -8.92 -4.41
N GLN A 25 5.39 -9.45 -3.53
CA GLN A 25 4.11 -8.82 -3.19
C GLN A 25 4.27 -7.48 -2.48
N LEU A 26 5.29 -7.32 -1.63
CA LEU A 26 5.55 -6.05 -0.93
C LEU A 26 6.18 -5.02 -1.87
N VAL A 27 7.07 -5.46 -2.75
CA VAL A 27 7.62 -4.61 -3.83
C VAL A 27 6.49 -4.10 -4.72
N ALA A 28 5.62 -5.00 -5.19
CA ALA A 28 4.48 -4.63 -6.02
C ALA A 28 3.48 -3.75 -5.28
N PHE A 29 3.28 -3.95 -3.97
CA PHE A 29 2.46 -3.08 -3.14
C PHE A 29 3.02 -1.66 -3.06
N CYS A 30 4.32 -1.51 -2.79
CA CYS A 30 4.96 -0.19 -2.73
C CYS A 30 4.98 0.53 -4.08
N ASP A 31 5.22 -0.20 -5.18
CA ASP A 31 5.14 0.36 -6.53
C ASP A 31 3.71 0.80 -6.86
N ALA A 32 2.71 -0.05 -6.56
CA ALA A 32 1.30 0.26 -6.80
C ALA A 32 0.83 1.45 -5.95
N PHE A 33 1.29 1.56 -4.70
CA PHE A 33 1.05 2.70 -3.82
C PHE A 33 1.55 4.02 -4.42
N LYS A 34 2.69 3.99 -5.13
CA LYS A 34 3.23 5.15 -5.86
C LYS A 34 2.53 5.43 -7.19
N GLY A 35 1.45 4.72 -7.51
CA GLY A 35 0.68 4.90 -8.75
C GLY A 35 1.12 4.02 -9.92
N ASN A 36 1.99 3.02 -9.71
CA ASN A 36 2.38 2.10 -10.79
C ASN A 36 1.23 1.12 -11.13
N GLY A 37 0.46 1.47 -12.17
CA GLY A 37 -0.66 0.64 -12.63
C GLY A 37 -0.28 -0.79 -13.06
N LYS A 38 0.97 -1.05 -13.48
CA LYS A 38 1.42 -2.41 -13.80
C LYS A 38 1.58 -3.26 -12.55
N ALA A 39 2.08 -2.68 -11.46
CA ALA A 39 2.21 -3.35 -10.18
C ALA A 39 0.83 -3.66 -9.59
N MET A 40 -0.11 -2.70 -9.66
CA MET A 40 -1.50 -2.92 -9.28
C MET A 40 -2.14 -4.06 -10.10
N ALA A 41 -1.96 -4.06 -11.42
CA ALA A 41 -2.48 -5.12 -12.28
C ALA A 41 -1.85 -6.49 -11.96
N TRP A 42 -0.58 -6.52 -11.57
CA TRP A 42 0.11 -7.75 -11.15
C TRP A 42 -0.47 -8.31 -9.85
N LEU A 43 -0.72 -7.45 -8.84
CA LEU A 43 -1.36 -7.86 -7.58
C LEU A 43 -2.75 -8.48 -7.81
N LEU A 44 -3.57 -7.86 -8.66
CA LEU A 44 -4.92 -8.35 -9.00
C LEU A 44 -4.93 -9.70 -9.74
N ARG A 45 -3.91 -9.95 -10.57
CA ARG A 45 -3.79 -11.16 -11.40
C ARG A 45 -3.14 -12.33 -10.65
N THR A 46 -2.39 -12.04 -9.59
CA THR A 46 -1.73 -13.05 -8.76
C THR A 46 -2.58 -13.38 -7.54
N LYS A 47 -2.08 -14.27 -6.66
CA LYS A 47 -2.73 -14.63 -5.40
C LYS A 47 -2.53 -13.56 -4.30
N ASN A 48 -2.42 -12.28 -4.70
CA ASN A 48 -2.14 -11.15 -3.81
C ASN A 48 -3.28 -10.10 -3.89
N ARG A 49 -4.52 -10.56 -4.06
CA ARG A 49 -5.68 -9.68 -4.25
C ARG A 49 -6.00 -8.86 -3.00
N GLU A 50 -5.68 -9.39 -1.83
CA GLU A 50 -5.80 -8.71 -0.55
C GLU A 50 -4.95 -7.43 -0.52
N TRP A 51 -3.72 -7.48 -1.05
CA TRP A 51 -2.84 -6.30 -1.15
C TRP A 51 -3.39 -5.24 -2.12
N ALA A 52 -3.97 -5.67 -3.24
CA ALA A 52 -4.62 -4.75 -4.17
C ALA A 52 -5.88 -4.12 -3.56
N ALA A 53 -6.70 -4.91 -2.87
CA ALA A 53 -7.91 -4.42 -2.21
C ALA A 53 -7.58 -3.44 -1.07
N THR A 54 -6.50 -3.67 -0.31
CA THR A 54 -5.99 -2.72 0.69
C THR A 54 -5.64 -1.38 0.06
N LEU A 55 -4.93 -1.37 -1.07
CA LEU A 55 -4.58 -0.11 -1.75
C LEU A 55 -5.80 0.61 -2.31
N LYS A 56 -6.74 -0.11 -2.92
CA LYS A 56 -8.00 0.47 -3.42
C LYS A 56 -8.80 1.12 -2.29
N LEU A 57 -8.90 0.46 -1.14
CA LEU A 57 -9.56 1.03 0.03
C LEU A 57 -8.80 2.26 0.56
N ALA A 58 -7.47 2.19 0.65
CA ALA A 58 -6.66 3.26 1.24
C ALA A 58 -6.52 4.52 0.36
N LEU A 59 -6.49 4.35 -0.96
CA LEU A 59 -6.22 5.43 -1.92
C LEU A 59 -7.49 5.96 -2.60
N ASP A 60 -8.45 5.06 -2.89
CA ASP A 60 -9.64 5.38 -3.69
C ASP A 60 -10.93 5.35 -2.86
N GLU A 61 -10.86 5.09 -1.55
CA GLU A 61 -12.03 4.90 -0.66
C GLU A 61 -13.01 3.82 -1.19
N ASP A 62 -12.49 2.80 -1.87
CA ASP A 62 -13.27 1.72 -2.50
C ASP A 62 -13.90 0.80 -1.43
N TYR A 63 -15.13 1.09 -1.03
CA TYR A 63 -15.86 0.30 -0.02
C TYR A 63 -16.21 -1.12 -0.50
N ASP A 64 -16.31 -1.36 -1.82
CA ASP A 64 -16.48 -2.72 -2.33
C ASP A 64 -15.23 -3.57 -2.02
N ALA A 65 -14.03 -2.96 -2.09
CA ALA A 65 -12.79 -3.61 -1.68
C ALA A 65 -12.77 -3.92 -0.17
N ARG A 66 -13.32 -3.03 0.67
CA ARG A 66 -13.49 -3.26 2.11
C ARG A 66 -14.40 -4.46 2.39
N ASP A 67 -15.56 -4.50 1.76
CA ASP A 67 -16.54 -5.56 1.97
C ASP A 67 -15.99 -6.90 1.48
N TRP A 68 -15.28 -6.90 0.35
CA TRP A 68 -14.59 -8.09 -0.13
C TRP A 68 -13.53 -8.59 0.88
N LEU A 69 -12.71 -7.70 1.44
CA LEU A 69 -11.72 -8.07 2.46
C LEU A 69 -12.38 -8.69 3.71
N LEU A 70 -13.46 -8.08 4.21
CA LEU A 70 -14.18 -8.59 5.37
C LEU A 70 -14.83 -9.94 5.10
N ALA A 71 -15.45 -10.12 3.93
CA ALA A 71 -16.08 -11.38 3.53
C ALA A 71 -15.08 -12.54 3.38
N ASN A 72 -13.81 -12.23 3.12
CA ASN A 72 -12.73 -13.21 3.01
C ASN A 72 -11.84 -13.29 4.27
N GLU A 73 -12.34 -12.78 5.41
CA GLU A 73 -11.65 -12.84 6.71
C GLU A 73 -10.32 -12.06 6.78
N PHE A 74 -10.09 -11.11 5.87
CA PHE A 74 -8.91 -10.26 5.81
C PHE A 74 -9.06 -8.97 6.62
N SER A 75 -9.58 -9.06 7.85
CA SER A 75 -9.81 -7.88 8.71
C SER A 75 -8.54 -7.07 9.01
N ALA A 76 -7.38 -7.75 9.13
CA ALA A 76 -6.10 -7.09 9.32
C ALA A 76 -5.71 -6.17 8.14
N PHE A 77 -6.11 -6.53 6.91
CA PHE A 77 -5.84 -5.74 5.70
C PHE A 77 -6.75 -4.52 5.58
N VAL A 78 -7.96 -4.58 6.15
CA VAL A 78 -8.83 -3.40 6.32
C VAL A 78 -8.20 -2.42 7.29
N TYR A 79 -7.75 -2.90 8.45
CA TYR A 79 -7.06 -2.05 9.43
C TYR A 79 -5.80 -1.41 8.86
N LEU A 80 -5.03 -2.16 8.06
CA LEU A 80 -3.87 -1.62 7.36
C LEU A 80 -4.25 -0.49 6.39
N ALA A 81 -5.33 -0.67 5.62
CA ALA A 81 -5.81 0.37 4.69
C ALA A 81 -6.18 1.65 5.43
N GLU A 82 -6.92 1.54 6.54
CA GLU A 82 -7.29 2.69 7.39
C GLU A 82 -6.06 3.39 7.98
N CYS A 83 -5.02 2.65 8.38
CA CYS A 83 -3.77 3.24 8.84
C CYS A 83 -3.06 4.03 7.73
N ILE A 84 -3.04 3.49 6.50
CA ILE A 84 -2.42 4.15 5.35
C ILE A 84 -3.19 5.42 4.96
N GLU A 85 -4.52 5.33 4.88
CA GLU A 85 -5.41 6.46 4.58
C GLU A 85 -5.20 7.60 5.58
N ARG A 86 -5.20 7.29 6.89
CA ARG A 86 -4.91 8.27 7.94
C ARG A 86 -3.53 8.90 7.79
N PHE A 87 -2.51 8.09 7.49
CA PHE A 87 -1.15 8.58 7.29
C PHE A 87 -1.08 9.57 6.11
N ILE A 88 -1.70 9.23 4.97
CA ILE A 88 -1.77 10.11 3.79
C ILE A 88 -2.48 11.42 4.14
N ARG A 89 -3.64 11.35 4.81
CA ARG A 89 -4.38 12.55 5.22
C ARG A 89 -3.53 13.46 6.11
N MET A 90 -2.84 12.89 7.09
CA MET A 90 -1.93 13.65 7.96
C MET A 90 -0.81 14.33 7.16
N TYR A 91 -0.18 13.60 6.24
CA TYR A 91 0.90 14.14 5.41
C TYR A 91 0.40 15.30 4.52
N ASN A 92 -0.72 15.11 3.83
CA ASN A 92 -1.31 16.14 2.97
C ASN A 92 -1.74 17.38 3.75
N THR A 93 -2.24 17.24 4.99
CA THR A 93 -2.56 18.39 5.85
C THR A 93 -1.34 19.16 6.37
N HIS A 94 -0.15 18.56 6.34
CA HIS A 94 1.10 19.24 6.72
C HIS A 94 1.75 19.98 5.55
N ASP A 95 1.48 19.60 4.30
CA ASP A 95 1.91 20.34 3.11
C ASP A 95 1.08 21.62 2.86
N ASP A 96 -0.13 21.72 3.41
CA ASP A 96 -0.98 22.94 3.36
C ASP A 96 -0.45 24.12 4.23
N ILE A 97 0.68 23.96 4.93
CA ILE A 97 1.26 24.98 5.83
C ILE A 97 2.60 25.56 5.37
N ALA A 98 3.06 25.25 4.15
CA ALA A 98 4.26 25.87 3.58
C ALA A 98 3.93 26.58 2.26
N PRO A 99 3.78 27.93 2.25
CA PRO A 99 3.87 28.67 1.01
C PRO A 99 5.33 28.65 0.57
N ILE A 100 5.60 28.21 -0.67
CA ILE A 100 6.79 28.63 -1.41
C ILE A 100 6.43 29.91 -2.16
#